data_AF-A0A960VEY0-F1
#
_entry.id   AF-A0A960VEY0-F1
#
_cell.length_a   1.000
_cell.length_b   1.000
_cell.length_c   1.000
_cell.angle_alpha   90.00
_cell.angle_beta   90.00
_cell.angle_gamma   90.00
#
_symmetry.space_group_name_H-M   'P 1'
#
loop_
_entity.id
_entity.type
_entity.pdbx_description
1 polymer ?
#
loop_
_entity_poly.entity_id
_entity_poly.type
_entity_poly.pdbx_seq_one_letter_code
_entity_poly.pdbx_strand_id
1 'polypeptide(L)'
;MKIIYLTDIHDGLKGLKQIFLKTEADLYLLSGDIIYKAFFNFDKIIDFCSFQEELDILAKKDGGDTTPYDFATRVIRFPQRYSEEIQQKCSNYRTLFSLAAKTMKEKYELIHLLVQKYANSECYFLPGNYDIDLQYTQLFEMDIHRKTFIKNGLKFSGYGGAPIVTS
;
A
#
# COMPACT_ATOMS: atom_id res chain seq x y z
N MET A 1 -22.42 20.69 -8.36
CA MET A 1 -21.52 19.52 -8.36
C MET A 1 -21.42 18.99 -6.94
N LYS A 2 -21.88 17.76 -6.72
CA LYS A 2 -21.84 17.07 -5.42
C LYS A 2 -20.62 16.15 -5.38
N ILE A 3 -19.68 16.49 -4.51
CA ILE A 3 -18.50 15.67 -4.23
C ILE A 3 -18.76 14.90 -2.95
N ILE A 4 -18.46 13.61 -2.94
CA ILE A 4 -18.37 12.81 -1.72
C ILE A 4 -16.90 12.51 -1.47
N TYR A 5 -16.40 13.04 -0.36
CA TYR A 5 -15.03 12.87 0.08
C TYR A 5 -14.95 11.86 1.22
N LEU A 6 -14.12 10.85 1.06
CA LEU A 6 -13.88 9.78 2.03
C LEU A 6 -12.39 9.75 2.38
N THR A 7 -12.10 9.58 3.66
CA THR A 7 -10.73 9.44 4.19
C THR A 7 -10.62 8.20 5.06
N ASP A 8 -9.44 7.60 5.10
CA ASP A 8 -9.05 6.56 6.07
C ASP A 8 -9.99 5.35 6.08
N ILE A 9 -10.17 4.77 4.88
CA ILE A 9 -11.09 3.66 4.63
C ILE A 9 -10.71 2.42 5.44
N HIS A 10 -9.40 2.17 5.64
CA HIS A 10 -8.88 1.10 6.49
C HIS A 10 -9.53 -0.27 6.25
N ASP A 11 -9.54 -0.76 5.00
CA ASP A 11 -10.21 -2.03 4.62
C ASP A 11 -11.75 -2.05 4.86
N GLY A 12 -12.38 -0.90 5.09
CA GLY A 12 -13.81 -0.72 5.36
C GLY A 12 -14.76 -0.97 4.19
N LEU A 13 -14.54 -2.04 3.41
CA LEU A 13 -15.22 -2.31 2.13
C LEU A 13 -16.74 -2.41 2.25
N LYS A 14 -17.25 -2.95 3.37
CA LYS A 14 -18.70 -2.99 3.63
C LYS A 14 -19.29 -1.59 3.73
N GLY A 15 -18.61 -0.69 4.45
CA GLY A 15 -19.03 0.71 4.58
C GLY A 15 -18.93 1.43 3.24
N LEU A 16 -17.82 1.25 2.53
CA LEU A 16 -17.62 1.84 1.20
C LEU A 16 -18.73 1.44 0.22
N LYS A 17 -19.09 0.16 0.18
CA LYS A 17 -20.24 -0.33 -0.62
C LYS A 17 -21.54 0.34 -0.22
N GLN A 18 -21.81 0.49 1.08
CA GLN A 18 -23.04 1.14 1.54
C GLN A 18 -23.11 2.60 1.14
N ILE A 19 -21.99 3.32 1.13
CA ILE A 19 -21.92 4.71 0.65
C ILE A 19 -22.31 4.74 -0.83
N PHE A 20 -21.62 3.99 -1.68
CA PHE A 20 -21.92 3.96 -3.11
C PHE A 20 -23.38 3.59 -3.43
N LEU A 21 -23.98 2.66 -2.69
CA LEU A 21 -25.39 2.27 -2.88
C LEU A 21 -26.40 3.30 -2.39
N LYS A 22 -26.04 4.15 -1.42
CA LYS A 22 -26.98 5.06 -0.74
C LYS A 22 -26.79 6.52 -1.13
N THR A 23 -25.78 6.83 -1.93
CA THR A 23 -25.47 8.19 -2.31
C THR A 23 -25.38 8.36 -3.81
N GLU A 24 -25.85 9.49 -4.30
CA GLU A 24 -25.55 9.98 -5.65
C GLU A 24 -24.52 11.11 -5.54
N ALA A 25 -23.49 11.06 -6.37
CA ALA A 25 -22.45 12.09 -6.44
C ALA A 25 -22.04 12.32 -7.89
N ASP A 26 -21.57 13.53 -8.20
CA ASP A 26 -20.89 13.80 -9.47
C ASP A 26 -19.45 13.29 -9.44
N LEU A 27 -18.86 13.16 -8.25
CA LEU A 27 -17.48 12.74 -8.05
C LEU A 27 -17.29 12.13 -6.64
N TYR A 28 -16.58 11.01 -6.58
CA TYR A 28 -16.04 10.46 -5.33
C TYR A 28 -14.54 10.70 -5.25
N LEU A 29 -14.10 11.25 -4.11
CA LEU A 29 -12.69 11.41 -3.79
C LEU A 29 -12.38 10.56 -2.56
N LEU A 30 -11.46 9.62 -2.71
CA LEU A 30 -11.05 8.70 -1.66
C LEU A 30 -9.59 8.97 -1.32
N SER A 31 -9.27 9.08 -0.04
CA SER A 31 -7.93 9.49 0.39
C SER A 31 -7.56 8.92 1.75
N GLY A 32 -6.34 9.21 2.22
CA GLY A 32 -5.83 8.70 3.49
C GLY A 32 -5.50 7.21 3.39
N ASP A 33 -5.35 6.54 4.52
CA ASP A 33 -4.93 5.14 4.54
C ASP A 33 -6.09 4.24 4.06
N ILE A 34 -5.98 3.77 2.82
CA ILE A 34 -6.99 2.97 2.13
C ILE A 34 -7.00 1.55 2.72
N ILE A 35 -5.81 0.96 2.89
CA ILE A 35 -5.61 -0.36 3.48
C ILE A 35 -5.08 -0.22 4.91
N TYR A 36 -5.61 -1.02 5.84
CA TYR A 36 -5.18 -0.97 7.23
C TYR A 36 -3.97 -1.88 7.52
N LYS A 37 -3.97 -3.09 6.96
CA LYS A 37 -2.95 -4.12 7.26
C LYS A 37 -2.54 -4.89 6.01
N ALA A 38 -1.24 -5.13 5.84
CA ALA A 38 -0.73 -5.95 4.74
C ALA A 38 -1.13 -7.44 4.85
N PHE A 39 -1.40 -7.93 6.07
CA PHE A 39 -1.80 -9.32 6.32
C PHE A 39 -3.16 -9.38 7.03
N PHE A 40 -3.91 -10.46 6.80
CA PHE A 40 -5.13 -10.78 7.55
C PHE A 40 -4.85 -11.46 8.91
N ASN A 41 -3.70 -12.12 9.05
CA ASN A 41 -3.29 -12.79 10.29
C ASN A 41 -2.36 -11.89 11.10
N PHE A 42 -2.68 -11.68 12.37
CA PHE A 42 -1.90 -10.90 13.31
C PHE A 42 -0.50 -11.49 13.57
N ASP A 43 -0.37 -12.81 13.64
CA ASP A 43 0.92 -13.48 13.86
C ASP A 43 1.90 -13.13 12.73
N LYS A 44 1.41 -13.12 11.47
CA LYS A 44 2.23 -12.74 10.31
C LYS A 44 2.69 -11.28 10.35
N ILE A 45 1.88 -10.39 10.96
CA ILE A 45 2.27 -8.99 11.16
C ILE A 45 3.41 -8.93 12.17
N ILE A 46 3.28 -9.64 13.30
CA ILE A 46 4.33 -9.70 14.31
C ILE A 46 5.62 -10.28 13.71
N ASP A 47 5.53 -11.41 13.03
CA ASP A 47 6.68 -12.06 12.40
C ASP A 47 7.37 -11.12 11.41
N PHE A 48 6.60 -10.46 10.54
CA PHE A 48 7.14 -9.54 9.55
C PHE A 48 7.86 -8.37 10.20
N CYS A 49 7.25 -7.70 11.19
CA CYS A 49 7.87 -6.60 11.90
C CYS A 49 9.13 -7.04 12.65
N SER A 50 9.08 -8.20 13.32
CA SER A 50 10.20 -8.75 14.08
C SER A 50 11.40 -9.02 13.18
N PHE A 51 11.17 -9.68 12.03
CA PHE A 51 12.24 -9.88 11.05
C PHE A 51 12.76 -8.56 10.48
N GLN A 52 11.88 -7.59 10.20
CA GLN A 52 12.30 -6.30 9.67
C GLN A 52 13.24 -5.55 10.64
N GLU A 53 12.90 -5.53 11.92
CA GLU A 53 13.72 -4.91 12.98
C GLU A 53 15.07 -5.63 13.15
N GLU A 54 15.06 -6.97 13.19
CA GLU A 54 16.29 -7.76 13.28
C GLU A 54 17.23 -7.51 12.09
N LEU A 55 16.68 -7.50 10.88
CA LEU A 55 17.44 -7.27 9.66
C LEU A 55 17.93 -5.83 9.54
N ASP A 56 17.19 -4.84 10.03
CA ASP A 56 17.65 -3.44 10.09
C ASP A 56 18.90 -3.31 10.99
N ILE A 57 18.87 -3.97 12.16
CA ILE A 57 20.02 -4.01 13.07
C ILE A 57 21.23 -4.69 12.41
N LEU A 58 21.01 -5.80 11.70
CA LEU A 58 22.07 -6.52 11.01
C LEU A 58 22.64 -5.72 9.83
N ALA A 59 21.79 -5.03 9.05
CA ALA A 59 22.19 -4.19 7.93
C ALA A 59 23.10 -3.05 8.38
N LYS A 60 22.75 -2.37 9.48
CA LYS A 60 23.56 -1.31 10.10
C LYS A 60 24.91 -1.81 10.60
N LYS A 61 24.95 -3.01 11.20
CA LYS A 61 26.22 -3.63 11.66
C LYS A 61 27.13 -4.02 10.52
N ASP A 62 26.56 -4.39 9.36
CA ASP A 62 27.30 -4.75 8.16
C ASP A 62 27.82 -3.52 7.37
N GLY A 63 27.71 -2.32 7.94
CA GLY A 63 28.31 -1.09 7.42
C GLY A 63 27.62 -0.51 6.19
N GLY A 64 26.39 -0.95 5.88
CA GLY A 64 25.61 -0.48 4.73
C GLY A 64 24.46 0.44 5.15
N ASP A 65 24.30 1.55 4.43
CA ASP A 65 23.07 2.36 4.41
C ASP A 65 22.05 1.68 3.47
N THR A 66 21.62 0.48 3.85
CA THR A 66 20.77 -0.41 3.02
C THR A 66 19.52 -0.79 3.78
N THR A 67 18.39 -0.85 3.09
CA THR A 67 17.13 -1.29 3.69
C THR A 67 17.20 -2.76 4.13
N PRO A 68 16.34 -3.21 5.05
CA PRO A 68 16.19 -4.64 5.39
C PRO A 68 15.97 -5.52 4.16
N TYR A 69 15.22 -5.02 3.17
CA TYR A 69 14.99 -5.69 1.90
C TYR A 69 16.26 -5.87 1.07
N ASP A 70 17.07 -4.82 0.95
CA ASP A 70 18.34 -4.87 0.21
C ASP A 70 19.35 -5.77 0.91
N PHE A 71 19.42 -5.70 2.24
CA PHE A 71 20.23 -6.58 3.06
C PHE A 71 19.86 -8.05 2.83
N ALA A 72 18.57 -8.39 2.97
CA ALA A 72 18.10 -9.76 2.74
C ALA A 72 18.39 -10.24 1.31
N THR A 73 18.24 -9.35 0.32
CA THR A 73 18.57 -9.64 -1.08
C THR A 73 20.04 -9.99 -1.25
N ARG A 74 20.94 -9.24 -0.60
CA ARG A 74 22.38 -9.49 -0.63
C ARG A 74 22.76 -10.80 0.05
N VAL A 75 22.17 -11.12 1.21
CA VAL A 75 22.41 -12.40 1.90
C VAL A 75 22.01 -13.57 1.01
N ILE A 76 20.84 -13.51 0.37
CA ILE A 76 20.35 -14.57 -0.52
C ILE A 76 21.24 -14.73 -1.76
N ARG A 77 21.79 -13.63 -2.30
CA ARG A 77 22.68 -13.68 -3.47
C ARG A 77 24.08 -14.19 -3.15
N PHE A 78 24.57 -13.96 -1.93
CA PHE A 78 25.93 -14.33 -1.50
C PHE A 78 25.90 -15.11 -0.17
N PRO A 79 25.24 -16.28 -0.12
CA PRO A 79 25.00 -17.02 1.12
C PRO A 79 26.28 -17.41 1.85
N GLN A 80 27.36 -17.69 1.13
CA GLN A 80 28.67 -18.10 1.65
C GLN A 80 29.33 -17.08 2.60
N ARG A 81 28.83 -15.84 2.66
CA ARG A 81 29.34 -14.78 3.55
C ARG A 81 28.64 -14.73 4.91
N TYR A 82 27.56 -15.49 5.10
CA TYR A 82 26.68 -15.38 6.26
C TYR A 82 26.39 -16.75 6.87
N SER A 83 26.09 -16.78 8.17
CA SER A 83 25.67 -18.01 8.84
C SER A 83 24.32 -18.51 8.31
N GLU A 84 24.07 -19.82 8.43
CA GLU A 84 22.80 -20.43 8.03
C GLU A 84 21.60 -19.78 8.73
N GLU A 85 21.76 -19.38 10.00
CA GLU A 85 20.72 -18.68 10.76
C GLU A 85 20.31 -17.36 10.09
N ILE A 86 21.29 -16.53 9.69
CA ILE A 86 21.03 -15.25 9.02
C ILE A 86 20.39 -15.50 7.64
N GLN A 87 20.86 -16.51 6.91
CA GLN A 87 20.28 -16.90 5.63
C GLN A 87 18.80 -17.28 5.77
N GLN A 88 18.46 -18.10 6.77
CA GLN A 88 17.08 -18.52 7.01
C GLN A 88 16.19 -17.33 7.39
N LYS A 89 16.65 -16.43 8.25
CA LYS A 89 15.92 -15.20 8.62
C LYS A 89 15.64 -14.32 7.39
N CYS A 90 16.65 -14.10 6.55
CA CYS A 90 16.50 -13.31 5.32
C CYS A 90 15.51 -13.96 4.34
N SER A 91 15.55 -15.29 4.21
CA SER A 91 14.61 -16.04 3.36
C SER A 91 13.16 -15.94 3.87
N ASN A 92 12.96 -16.08 5.18
CA ASN A 92 11.65 -15.94 5.81
C ASN A 92 11.08 -14.52 5.63
N TYR A 93 11.89 -13.51 5.90
CA TYR A 93 11.53 -12.11 5.68
C TYR A 93 11.12 -11.85 4.23
N ARG A 94 11.92 -12.30 3.26
CA ARG A 94 11.62 -12.13 1.83
C ARG A 94 10.35 -12.82 1.39
N THR A 95 10.06 -13.98 1.97
CA THR A 95 8.80 -14.70 1.74
C THR A 95 7.61 -13.90 2.26
N LEU A 96 7.70 -13.39 3.50
CA LEU A 96 6.65 -12.56 4.10
C LEU A 96 6.48 -11.23 3.36
N PHE A 97 7.56 -10.58 2.96
CA PHE A 97 7.52 -9.35 2.16
C PHE A 97 6.80 -9.55 0.83
N SER A 98 7.12 -10.64 0.13
CA SER A 98 6.47 -10.99 -1.14
C SER A 98 4.99 -11.29 -0.94
N LEU A 99 4.64 -11.96 0.16
CA LEU A 99 3.26 -12.22 0.54
C LEU A 99 2.51 -10.93 0.88
N ALA A 100 3.10 -10.02 1.65
CA ALA A 100 2.53 -8.71 1.98
C ALA A 100 2.21 -7.92 0.71
N ALA A 101 3.18 -7.80 -0.20
CA ALA A 101 3.00 -7.08 -1.46
C ALA A 101 1.88 -7.69 -2.30
N LYS A 102 1.80 -9.02 -2.38
CA LYS A 102 0.72 -9.73 -3.07
C LYS A 102 -0.64 -9.44 -2.42
N THR A 103 -0.77 -9.61 -1.11
CA THR A 103 -2.03 -9.42 -0.38
C THR A 103 -2.52 -7.97 -0.47
N MET A 104 -1.63 -6.98 -0.41
CA MET A 104 -2.01 -5.58 -0.61
C MET A 104 -2.57 -5.34 -2.02
N LYS A 105 -1.92 -5.86 -3.06
CA LYS A 105 -2.43 -5.76 -4.45
C LYS A 105 -3.80 -6.40 -4.62
N GLU A 106 -4.02 -7.58 -4.05
CA GLU A 106 -5.33 -8.26 -4.07
C GLU A 106 -6.42 -7.40 -3.38
N LYS A 107 -6.08 -6.71 -2.29
CA LYS A 107 -7.02 -5.79 -1.63
C LYS A 107 -7.36 -4.57 -2.48
N TYR A 108 -6.37 -3.95 -3.16
CA TYR A 108 -6.65 -2.86 -4.10
C TYR A 108 -7.50 -3.31 -5.29
N GLU A 109 -7.30 -4.53 -5.77
CA GLU A 109 -8.15 -5.14 -6.79
C GLU A 109 -9.60 -5.29 -6.31
N LEU A 110 -9.82 -5.74 -5.06
CA LEU A 110 -11.17 -5.80 -4.49
C LEU A 110 -11.83 -4.41 -4.41
N ILE A 111 -11.08 -3.37 -4.06
CA ILE A 111 -11.57 -1.98 -4.04
C ILE A 111 -11.93 -1.53 -5.46
N HIS A 112 -11.07 -1.79 -6.43
CA HIS A 112 -11.30 -1.49 -7.84
C HIS A 112 -12.62 -2.13 -8.33
N LEU A 113 -12.81 -3.42 -8.07
CA LEU A 113 -14.03 -4.15 -8.44
C LEU A 113 -15.27 -3.58 -7.73
N LEU A 114 -15.13 -3.15 -6.48
CA LEU A 114 -16.22 -2.54 -5.71
C LEU A 114 -16.63 -1.21 -6.33
N VAL A 115 -15.66 -0.36 -6.69
CA VAL A 115 -15.90 0.90 -7.41
C VAL A 115 -16.62 0.64 -8.73
N GLN A 116 -16.07 -0.23 -9.59
CA GLN A 116 -16.67 -0.54 -10.89
C GLN A 116 -18.11 -1.06 -10.79
N LYS A 117 -18.41 -1.82 -9.73
CA LYS A 117 -19.71 -2.45 -9.56
C LYS A 117 -20.76 -1.53 -8.95
N TYR A 118 -20.37 -0.61 -8.06
CA TYR A 118 -21.31 0.10 -7.20
C TYR A 118 -21.26 1.61 -7.30
N ALA A 119 -20.14 2.22 -7.70
CA ALA A 119 -20.06 3.67 -7.83
C ALA A 119 -20.90 4.15 -9.02
N ASN A 120 -21.62 5.25 -8.83
CA ASN A 120 -22.46 5.87 -9.88
C ASN A 120 -21.79 7.05 -10.58
N SER A 121 -20.54 7.35 -10.24
CA SER A 121 -19.73 8.38 -10.89
C SER A 121 -18.23 8.07 -10.71
N GLU A 122 -17.40 8.89 -11.35
CA GLU A 122 -15.94 8.76 -11.29
C GLU A 122 -15.42 8.77 -9.85
N CYS A 123 -14.47 7.88 -9.59
CA CYS A 123 -13.74 7.79 -8.33
C CYS A 123 -12.27 8.15 -8.58
N TYR A 124 -11.69 8.96 -7.71
CA TYR A 124 -10.25 9.18 -7.66
C TYR A 124 -9.69 8.87 -6.27
N PHE A 125 -8.47 8.35 -6.24
CA PHE A 125 -7.77 7.90 -5.04
C PHE A 125 -6.50 8.72 -4.82
N LEU A 126 -6.28 9.16 -3.59
CA LEU A 126 -5.02 9.73 -3.13
C LEU A 126 -4.49 8.85 -1.97
N PRO A 127 -3.46 8.02 -2.19
CA PRO A 127 -2.96 7.11 -1.17
C PRO A 127 -2.44 7.85 0.06
N GLY A 128 -2.61 7.23 1.23
CA GLY A 128 -2.00 7.64 2.50
C GLY A 128 -0.52 7.28 2.59
N ASN A 129 0.05 7.41 3.78
CA ASN A 129 1.47 7.13 4.01
C ASN A 129 1.77 5.63 4.10
N TYR A 130 0.78 4.82 4.48
CA TYR A 130 0.94 3.37 4.63
C TYR A 130 0.44 2.58 3.41
N ASP A 131 -0.18 3.26 2.46
CA ASP A 131 -0.55 2.68 1.18
C ASP A 131 0.69 2.53 0.29
N ILE A 132 0.73 1.47 -0.51
CA ILE A 132 1.76 1.32 -1.54
C ILE A 132 1.48 2.29 -2.69
N ASP A 133 2.50 2.54 -3.51
CA ASP A 133 2.33 3.30 -4.73
C ASP A 133 1.27 2.64 -5.64
N LEU A 134 0.15 3.35 -5.82
CA LEU A 134 -1.01 2.88 -6.59
C LEU A 134 -0.68 2.65 -8.07
N GLN A 135 0.44 3.18 -8.58
CA GLN A 135 0.92 2.92 -9.93
C GLN A 135 1.17 1.43 -10.21
N TYR A 136 1.45 0.64 -9.17
CA TYR A 136 1.66 -0.80 -9.29
C TYR A 136 0.42 -1.63 -8.94
N THR A 137 -0.77 -1.01 -8.97
CA THR A 137 -2.05 -1.60 -8.58
C THR A 137 -3.14 -1.33 -9.62
N GLN A 138 -4.28 -2.00 -9.45
CA GLN A 138 -5.49 -1.84 -10.26
C GLN A 138 -6.15 -0.47 -10.07
N LEU A 139 -5.73 0.33 -9.08
CA LEU A 139 -6.21 1.70 -8.90
C LEU A 139 -5.42 2.74 -9.70
N PHE A 140 -4.41 2.35 -10.49
CA PHE A 140 -3.53 3.28 -11.21
C PHE A 140 -4.26 4.34 -12.04
N GLU A 141 -5.32 3.98 -12.76
CA GLU A 141 -6.07 4.94 -13.60
C GLU A 141 -6.87 5.96 -12.77
N MET A 142 -7.17 5.62 -11.53
CA MET A 142 -7.90 6.47 -10.58
C MET A 142 -6.97 7.17 -9.58
N ASP A 143 -5.68 6.85 -9.58
CA ASP A 143 -4.69 7.48 -8.71
C ASP A 143 -4.43 8.93 -9.15
N ILE A 144 -4.56 9.87 -8.22
CA ILE A 144 -4.29 11.29 -8.42
C ILE A 144 -3.01 11.78 -7.73
N HIS A 145 -2.23 10.91 -7.09
CA HIS A 145 -0.97 11.29 -6.47
C HIS A 145 -0.05 11.97 -7.48
N ARG A 146 0.39 13.21 -7.18
CA ARG A 146 1.20 14.06 -8.08
C ARG A 146 0.58 14.32 -9.46
N LYS A 147 -0.73 14.14 -9.61
CA LYS A 147 -1.49 14.40 -10.84
C LYS A 147 -2.56 15.46 -10.58
N THR A 148 -3.06 16.03 -11.67
CA THR A 148 -4.19 16.96 -11.64
C THR A 148 -5.21 16.57 -12.68
N PHE A 149 -6.49 16.84 -12.42
CA PHE A 149 -7.56 16.68 -13.41
C PHE A 149 -8.54 17.85 -13.33
N ILE A 150 -9.36 18.00 -14.36
CA ILE A 150 -10.36 19.06 -14.43
C ILE A 150 -11.74 18.42 -14.61
N LYS A 151 -12.71 18.84 -13.79
CA LYS A 151 -14.10 18.40 -13.89
C LYS A 151 -15.03 19.56 -13.62
N ASN A 152 -16.00 19.78 -14.52
CA ASN A 152 -16.97 20.87 -14.43
C ASN A 152 -16.33 22.26 -14.21
N GLY A 153 -15.21 22.53 -14.89
CA GLY A 153 -14.45 23.79 -14.77
C GLY A 153 -13.62 23.93 -13.48
N LEU A 154 -13.64 22.94 -12.58
CA LEU A 154 -12.85 22.93 -11.36
C LEU A 154 -11.60 22.05 -11.56
N LYS A 155 -10.44 22.57 -11.13
CA LYS A 155 -9.17 21.84 -11.15
C LYS A 155 -8.94 21.17 -9.80
N PHE A 156 -8.70 19.86 -9.83
CA PHE A 156 -8.36 19.04 -8.69
C PHE A 156 -6.87 18.68 -8.79
N SER A 157 -6.17 18.75 -7.66
CA SER A 157 -4.75 18.42 -7.58
C SER A 157 -4.54 17.44 -6.44
N GLY A 158 -3.93 16.30 -6.71
CA GLY A 158 -3.48 15.40 -5.65
C GLY A 158 -2.33 16.02 -4.87
N TYR A 159 -2.12 15.53 -3.65
CA TYR A 159 -0.98 15.92 -2.84
C TYR A 159 0.32 15.56 -3.57
N GLY A 160 1.29 16.48 -3.55
CA GLY A 160 2.47 16.45 -4.43
C GLY A 160 3.81 16.32 -3.72
N GLY A 161 3.87 16.22 -2.39
CA GLY A 161 5.15 16.30 -1.70
C GLY A 161 5.11 16.12 -0.19
N ALA A 162 5.17 14.88 0.24
CA ALA A 162 6.16 14.42 1.22
C ALA A 162 6.73 13.14 0.60
N PRO A 163 8.02 12.79 0.81
CA PRO A 163 8.49 11.47 0.43
C PRO A 163 7.56 10.48 1.13
N ILE A 164 6.74 9.74 0.37
CA ILE A 164 6.09 8.56 0.94
C ILE A 164 7.27 7.65 1.26
N VAL A 165 7.64 7.58 2.53
CA VAL A 165 8.58 6.58 3.01
C VAL A 165 7.81 5.27 2.94
N THR A 166 7.70 4.71 1.74
CA THR A 166 7.30 3.33 1.57
C THR A 166 8.48 2.50 2.05
N SER A 167 8.51 2.27 3.37
CA SER A 167 9.43 1.33 4.03
C SER A 167 9.26 -0.08 3.49
#